data_AF-A0A2Z6LUJ1-F1
#
_entry.id   AF-A0A2Z6LUJ1-F1
#
_cell.length_a   1.000
_cell.length_b   1.000
_cell.length_c   1.000
_cell.angle_alpha   90.00
_cell.angle_beta   90.00
_cell.angle_gamma   90.00
#
_symmetry.space_group_name_H-M   'P 1'
#
loop_
_entity.id
_entity.type
_entity.pdbx_description
1 polymer ?
#
loop_
_entity_poly.entity_id
_entity_poly.type
_entity_poly.pdbx_seq_one_letter_code
_entity_poly.pdbx_strand_id
1 'polypeptide(L)'
;MVVRFSPFSLTLSKQPHNHQSSCFSKQVSVSCNYGMKRFDLGRPQILSSALGNSDGLRVFVVSDLHTDYDENLKWVECLSTVNYKDDVLIVAGDVAETYNMFLVTMSLLRERFEHVFYVPGNHDLWCRREGQNYVDSLEKFNKLLDACKRIGVETNPMVIGALGIIPLFSWYHESFDKEKDITGYRIPSLEMVTILLNS
;
A
#
# COMPACT_ATOMS: atom_id res chain seq x y z
N MET A 1 -1.53 10.44 -7.17
CA MET A 1 -0.73 11.30 -6.28
C MET A 1 -1.66 12.06 -5.34
N VAL A 2 -1.16 12.34 -4.13
CA VAL A 2 -1.69 13.26 -3.09
C VAL A 2 -2.37 12.57 -1.90
N VAL A 3 -1.51 12.05 -1.01
CA VAL A 3 -1.37 12.40 0.41
C VAL A 3 -2.46 13.33 0.99
N ARG A 4 -3.10 12.93 2.10
CA ARG A 4 -3.90 13.85 2.93
C ARG A 4 -3.35 13.98 4.35
N PHE A 5 -2.96 15.21 4.69
CA PHE A 5 -2.84 15.72 6.06
C PHE A 5 -4.21 16.11 6.60
N SER A 6 -4.48 15.82 7.88
CA SER A 6 -5.66 16.27 8.63
C SER A 6 -5.30 17.41 9.58
N PRO A 7 -6.01 18.56 9.54
CA PRO A 7 -6.00 19.53 10.64
C PRO A 7 -7.34 19.48 11.39
N PHE A 8 -7.31 19.27 12.70
CA PHE A 8 -8.45 19.61 13.56
C PHE A 8 -8.02 20.67 14.59
N SER A 9 -8.69 21.82 14.52
CA SER A 9 -8.62 22.92 15.47
C SER A 9 -9.62 22.68 16.60
N LEU A 10 -9.16 22.91 17.83
CA LEU A 10 -9.91 22.79 19.08
C LEU A 10 -10.84 23.99 19.30
N THR A 11 -12.05 23.75 19.80
CA THR A 11 -12.82 24.72 20.60
C THR A 11 -13.03 24.14 21.99
N LEU A 12 -12.51 24.84 22.99
CA LEU A 12 -12.47 24.47 24.40
C LEU A 12 -13.65 25.15 25.13
N SER A 13 -14.46 24.37 25.85
CA SER A 13 -15.31 24.86 26.95
C SER A 13 -15.16 23.90 28.13
N LYS A 14 -15.03 24.45 29.33
CA LYS A 14 -14.47 23.81 30.54
C LYS A 14 -15.52 23.15 31.45
N GLN A 15 -15.25 21.87 31.77
CA GLN A 15 -15.34 21.16 33.07
C GLN A 15 -16.70 20.75 33.69
N PRO A 16 -16.77 19.75 34.62
CA PRO A 16 -15.72 18.80 35.10
C PRO A 16 -16.12 17.29 35.27
N HIS A 17 -15.08 16.45 35.38
CA HIS A 17 -14.92 15.12 36.05
C HIS A 17 -15.77 13.89 35.65
N ASN A 18 -15.16 12.90 34.98
CA ASN A 18 -14.75 11.60 35.59
C ASN A 18 -13.95 10.69 34.62
N HIS A 19 -12.96 9.99 35.19
CA HIS A 19 -12.10 8.88 34.72
C HIS A 19 -12.16 8.37 33.26
N GLN A 20 -11.00 8.40 32.57
CA GLN A 20 -10.23 7.21 32.11
C GLN A 20 -8.99 7.61 31.28
N SER A 21 -7.98 6.73 31.30
CA SER A 21 -6.59 6.86 30.85
C SER A 21 -6.39 6.94 29.32
N SER A 22 -5.47 7.79 28.85
CA SER A 22 -4.87 7.68 27.51
C SER A 22 -3.43 8.21 27.45
N CYS A 23 -2.56 7.40 26.83
CA CYS A 23 -1.14 7.64 26.58
C CYS A 23 -0.91 8.87 25.68
N PHE A 24 -0.01 9.76 26.08
CA PHE A 24 0.31 11.04 25.41
C PHE A 24 1.50 10.89 24.45
N SER A 25 1.33 11.29 23.19
CA SER A 25 2.45 11.61 22.29
C SER A 25 2.56 13.13 22.13
N LYS A 26 3.77 13.68 22.30
CA LYS A 26 4.08 15.11 22.21
C LYS A 26 4.26 15.51 20.74
N GLN A 27 3.54 16.53 20.28
CA GLN A 27 3.74 17.16 18.97
C GLN A 27 4.76 18.30 19.03
N VAL A 28 5.64 18.35 18.04
CA VAL A 28 6.47 19.52 17.67
C VAL A 28 5.79 20.21 16.49
N SER A 29 5.63 21.53 16.55
CA SER A 29 4.94 22.34 15.55
C SER A 29 5.92 23.09 14.64
N VAL A 30 5.61 23.12 13.33
CA VAL A 30 6.19 24.07 12.37
C VAL A 30 5.03 24.62 11.52
N SER A 31 4.90 25.94 11.47
CA SER A 31 3.84 26.64 10.74
C SER A 31 4.33 27.19 9.40
N CYS A 32 3.49 27.14 8.36
CA CYS A 32 3.55 28.06 7.23
C CYS A 32 2.13 28.39 6.73
N ASN A 33 1.88 29.68 6.53
CA ASN A 33 0.58 30.28 6.19
C ASN A 33 0.45 30.51 4.69
N TYR A 34 -0.59 29.97 4.04
CA TYR A 34 -1.18 30.58 2.84
C TYR A 34 -2.69 30.34 2.81
N GLY A 35 -3.46 31.43 2.62
CA GLY A 35 -4.91 31.44 2.69
C GLY A 35 -5.59 30.96 1.41
N MET A 36 -6.59 30.10 1.55
CA MET A 36 -7.53 29.71 0.49
C MET A 36 -8.97 29.71 1.04
N LYS A 37 -9.87 30.36 0.30
CA LYS A 37 -11.32 30.42 0.57
C LYS A 37 -11.91 29.01 0.62
N ARG A 38 -12.67 28.71 1.68
CA ARG A 38 -13.41 27.45 1.84
C ARG A 38 -14.62 27.42 0.90
N PHE A 39 -14.60 26.51 -0.09
CA PHE A 39 -15.82 26.00 -0.71
C PHE A 39 -16.18 24.69 -0.02
N ASP A 40 -17.39 24.63 0.53
CA ASP A 40 -17.91 23.48 1.25
C ASP A 40 -18.47 22.46 0.24
N LEU A 41 -17.58 21.69 -0.38
CA LEU A 41 -17.95 20.52 -1.17
C LEU A 41 -17.88 19.30 -0.25
N GLY A 42 -19.00 19.01 0.41
CA GLY A 42 -19.18 17.77 1.16
C GLY A 42 -18.89 16.57 0.26
N ARG A 43 -18.00 15.68 0.70
CA ARG A 43 -17.77 14.39 0.02
C ARG A 43 -19.07 13.59 0.10
N PRO A 44 -19.66 13.13 -1.03
CA PRO A 44 -20.82 12.26 -0.97
C PRO A 44 -20.49 11.02 -0.16
N GLN A 45 -21.32 10.69 0.82
CA GLN A 45 -21.26 9.38 1.46
C GLN A 45 -21.63 8.34 0.40
N ILE A 46 -20.81 7.30 0.27
CA ILE A 46 -21.13 6.14 -0.56
C ILE A 46 -22.26 5.41 0.16
N LEU A 47 -23.51 5.67 -0.25
CA LEU A 47 -24.68 4.95 0.23
C LEU A 47 -24.64 3.53 -0.32
N SER A 48 -24.68 2.55 0.58
CA SER A 48 -24.99 1.17 0.21
C SER A 48 -26.41 1.14 -0.36
N SER A 49 -26.57 0.54 -1.54
CA SER A 49 -27.85 0.43 -2.22
C SER A 49 -28.77 -0.50 -1.44
N ALA A 50 -29.56 0.07 -0.54
CA ALA A 50 -30.69 -0.61 0.08
C ALA A 50 -31.76 -0.83 -0.99
N LEU A 51 -31.79 -2.02 -1.61
CA LEU A 51 -32.96 -2.85 -1.96
C LEU A 51 -32.59 -3.94 -2.98
N GLY A 52 -32.47 -5.19 -2.52
CA GLY A 52 -32.40 -6.40 -3.36
C GLY A 52 -31.07 -7.15 -3.28
N ASN A 53 -31.11 -8.48 -3.15
CA ASN A 53 -29.95 -9.39 -3.13
C ASN A 53 -29.19 -9.37 -4.46
N SER A 54 -28.43 -8.30 -4.68
CA SER A 54 -27.38 -8.16 -5.66
C SER A 54 -26.28 -7.31 -5.02
N ASP A 55 -25.59 -7.86 -4.02
CA ASP A 55 -24.36 -7.26 -3.52
C ASP A 55 -23.36 -7.26 -4.68
N GLY A 56 -23.21 -6.10 -5.32
CA GLY A 56 -22.29 -5.92 -6.43
C GLY A 56 -20.86 -6.17 -5.96
N LEU A 57 -20.06 -6.83 -6.81
CA LEU A 57 -18.65 -7.07 -6.57
C LEU A 57 -17.93 -5.75 -6.21
N ARG A 58 -17.39 -5.64 -5.00
CA ARG A 58 -16.57 -4.49 -4.61
C ARG A 58 -15.11 -4.78 -4.87
N VAL A 59 -14.40 -3.78 -5.39
CA VAL A 59 -12.98 -3.86 -5.70
C VAL A 59 -12.26 -2.76 -4.93
N PHE A 60 -11.30 -3.15 -4.11
CA PHE A 60 -10.43 -2.27 -3.35
C PHE A 60 -9.04 -2.26 -3.97
N VAL A 61 -8.31 -1.16 -3.77
CA VAL A 61 -6.94 -1.01 -4.23
C VAL A 61 -6.12 -0.37 -3.12
N VAL A 62 -4.93 -0.91 -2.88
CA VAL A 62 -3.94 -0.37 -1.96
C VAL A 62 -2.54 -0.55 -2.54
N SER A 63 -1.60 0.31 -2.17
CA SER A 63 -0.18 0.24 -2.52
C SER A 63 0.64 0.79 -1.36
N ASP A 64 1.97 0.65 -1.43
CA ASP A 64 2.91 1.29 -0.51
C ASP A 64 2.64 0.96 0.97
N LEU A 65 2.30 -0.31 1.24
CA LEU A 65 2.03 -0.77 2.60
C LEU A 65 3.28 -0.70 3.47
N HIS A 66 4.45 -1.02 2.91
CA HIS A 66 5.73 -1.06 3.62
C HIS A 66 5.64 -1.63 5.05
N THR A 67 5.16 -2.87 5.19
CA THR A 67 4.87 -3.46 6.50
C THR A 67 6.10 -3.87 7.30
N ASP A 68 7.31 -3.65 6.79
CA ASP A 68 8.51 -3.66 7.64
C ASP A 68 8.49 -2.54 8.70
N TYR A 69 7.57 -1.58 8.60
CA TYR A 69 7.22 -0.65 9.67
C TYR A 69 6.06 -1.20 10.50
N ASP A 70 6.30 -1.39 11.80
CA ASP A 70 5.34 -1.99 12.73
C ASP A 70 3.97 -1.30 12.75
N GLU A 71 3.93 0.02 12.59
CA GLU A 71 2.67 0.78 12.53
C GLU A 71 1.83 0.40 11.31
N ASN A 72 2.47 0.14 10.18
CA ASN A 72 1.79 -0.23 8.95
C ASN A 72 1.32 -1.69 9.01
N LEU A 73 2.13 -2.58 9.59
CA LEU A 73 1.69 -3.96 9.84
C LEU A 73 0.45 -3.99 10.75
N LYS A 74 0.46 -3.23 11.85
CA LYS A 74 -0.70 -3.11 12.75
C LYS A 74 -1.95 -2.63 12.05
N TRP A 75 -1.81 -1.71 11.09
CA TRP A 75 -2.95 -1.27 10.27
C TRP A 75 -3.54 -2.43 9.45
N VAL A 76 -2.70 -3.25 8.82
CA VAL A 76 -3.15 -4.45 8.08
C VAL A 76 -3.80 -5.46 9.03
N GLU A 77 -3.23 -5.71 10.20
CA GLU A 77 -3.78 -6.63 11.21
C GLU A 77 -5.18 -6.20 11.68
N CYS A 78 -5.42 -4.89 11.77
CA CYS A 78 -6.69 -4.30 12.20
C CYS A 78 -7.79 -4.31 11.13
N LEU A 79 -7.49 -4.71 9.89
CA LEU A 79 -8.53 -4.91 8.87
C LEU A 79 -9.51 -6.00 9.29
N SER A 80 -10.80 -5.75 9.11
CA SER A 80 -11.87 -6.70 9.45
C SER A 80 -11.69 -8.03 8.73
N THR A 81 -11.84 -9.13 9.46
CA THR A 81 -11.79 -10.50 8.94
C THR A 81 -13.14 -10.98 8.40
N VAL A 82 -14.19 -10.16 8.48
CA VAL A 82 -15.56 -10.54 8.08
C VAL A 82 -16.08 -9.63 6.96
N ASN A 83 -15.82 -8.32 7.04
CA ASN A 83 -16.50 -7.33 6.19
C ASN A 83 -16.14 -7.41 4.71
N TYR A 84 -15.02 -8.03 4.36
CA TYR A 84 -14.44 -8.03 3.02
C TYR A 84 -14.37 -9.41 2.37
N LYS A 85 -14.99 -10.41 3.01
CA LYS A 85 -14.87 -11.82 2.63
C LYS A 85 -15.41 -12.17 1.26
N ASP A 86 -16.21 -11.30 0.65
CA ASP A 86 -16.77 -11.47 -0.71
C ASP A 86 -16.18 -10.46 -1.72
N ASP A 87 -15.13 -9.71 -1.32
CA ASP A 87 -14.56 -8.62 -2.12
C ASP A 87 -13.21 -8.97 -2.75
N VAL A 88 -12.83 -8.13 -3.73
CA VAL A 88 -11.53 -8.18 -4.38
C VAL A 88 -10.62 -7.08 -3.82
N LEU A 89 -9.36 -7.41 -3.53
CA LEU A 89 -8.30 -6.47 -3.23
C LEU A 89 -7.21 -6.52 -4.29
N ILE A 90 -6.78 -5.36 -4.78
CA ILE A 90 -5.58 -5.20 -5.62
C ILE A 90 -4.50 -4.54 -4.78
N VAL A 91 -3.36 -5.21 -4.66
CA VAL A 91 -2.16 -4.73 -3.99
C VAL A 91 -1.15 -4.31 -5.06
N ALA A 92 -1.07 -3.01 -5.31
CA ALA A 92 -0.31 -2.40 -6.40
C ALA A 92 1.11 -2.00 -5.99
N GLY A 93 1.85 -2.96 -5.42
CA GLY A 93 3.28 -2.83 -5.13
C GLY A 93 3.62 -2.24 -3.77
N ASP A 94 4.91 -2.35 -3.45
CA ASP A 94 5.58 -1.80 -2.28
C ASP A 94 4.94 -2.28 -0.96
N VAL A 95 4.78 -3.60 -0.86
CA VAL A 95 4.20 -4.30 0.29
C VAL A 95 5.19 -4.36 1.43
N ALA A 96 6.36 -4.92 1.18
CA ALA A 96 7.42 -5.08 2.16
C ALA A 96 8.75 -5.35 1.44
N GLU A 97 9.82 -4.83 2.02
CA GLU A 97 11.16 -5.06 1.54
C GLU A 97 11.68 -6.44 1.94
N THR A 98 11.30 -7.01 3.08
CA THR A 98 11.74 -8.37 3.45
C THR A 98 10.71 -9.41 3.02
N TYR A 99 11.18 -10.56 2.52
CA TYR A 99 10.32 -11.66 2.06
C TYR A 99 9.44 -12.24 3.18
N ASN A 100 9.97 -12.31 4.40
CA ASN A 100 9.19 -12.77 5.55
C ASN A 100 8.02 -11.81 5.84
N MET A 101 8.25 -10.49 5.81
CA MET A 101 7.19 -9.52 6.02
C MET A 101 6.20 -9.47 4.87
N PHE A 102 6.67 -9.63 3.64
CA PHE A 102 5.82 -9.80 2.47
C PHE A 102 4.86 -10.98 2.66
N LEU A 103 5.39 -12.15 3.03
CA LEU A 103 4.59 -13.35 3.26
C LEU A 103 3.54 -13.15 4.36
N VAL A 104 3.93 -12.60 5.51
CA VAL A 104 3.02 -12.32 6.62
C VAL A 104 1.89 -11.39 6.14
N THR A 105 2.25 -10.30 5.47
CA THR A 105 1.29 -9.28 5.02
C THR A 105 0.31 -9.84 4.00
N MET A 106 0.82 -10.51 2.97
CA MET A 106 -0.03 -11.06 1.92
C MET A 106 -0.91 -12.21 2.42
N SER A 107 -0.45 -12.98 3.41
CA SER A 107 -1.28 -14.01 4.06
C SER A 107 -2.42 -13.37 4.85
N LEU A 108 -2.14 -12.31 5.63
CA LEU A 108 -3.18 -11.56 6.35
C LEU A 108 -4.22 -10.96 5.40
N LEU A 109 -3.81 -10.38 4.28
CA LEU A 109 -4.73 -9.84 3.29
C LEU A 109 -5.56 -10.95 2.63
N ARG A 110 -4.93 -12.07 2.28
CA ARG A 110 -5.60 -13.22 1.69
C ARG A 110 -6.65 -13.83 2.60
N GLU A 111 -6.42 -13.83 3.91
CA GLU A 111 -7.40 -14.27 4.90
C GLU A 111 -8.62 -13.36 5.00
N ARG A 112 -8.55 -12.10 4.54
CA ARG A 112 -9.60 -11.09 4.74
C ARG A 112 -10.45 -10.83 3.51
N PHE A 113 -9.90 -11.06 2.32
CA PHE A 113 -10.55 -10.84 1.03
C PHE A 113 -10.75 -12.16 0.27
N GLU A 114 -11.78 -12.23 -0.58
CA GLU A 114 -12.03 -13.42 -1.41
C GLU A 114 -10.93 -13.60 -2.44
N HIS A 115 -10.65 -12.52 -3.18
CA HIS A 115 -9.59 -12.45 -4.17
C HIS A 115 -8.59 -11.36 -3.80
N VAL A 116 -7.30 -11.70 -3.86
CA VAL A 116 -6.22 -10.72 -3.70
C VAL A 116 -5.32 -10.79 -4.92
N PHE A 117 -5.19 -9.69 -5.64
CA PHE A 117 -4.27 -9.53 -6.76
C PHE A 117 -3.02 -8.77 -6.31
N TYR A 118 -1.87 -9.15 -6.85
CA TYR A 118 -0.60 -8.51 -6.54
C TYR A 118 0.16 -8.11 -7.81
N VAL A 119 0.68 -6.88 -7.78
CA VAL A 119 1.69 -6.39 -8.71
C VAL A 119 2.91 -5.96 -7.89
N PRO A 120 4.12 -6.40 -8.21
CA PRO A 120 5.32 -6.01 -7.47
C PRO A 120 5.70 -4.56 -7.71
N GLY A 121 6.11 -3.88 -6.64
CA GLY A 121 6.76 -2.59 -6.68
C GLY A 121 8.29 -2.73 -6.57
N ASN A 122 8.99 -1.60 -6.60
CA ASN A 122 10.46 -1.60 -6.56
C ASN A 122 11.00 -1.99 -5.18
N HIS A 123 10.33 -1.60 -4.09
CA HIS A 123 10.79 -1.95 -2.74
C HIS A 123 10.70 -3.46 -2.49
N ASP A 124 9.69 -4.10 -3.07
CA ASP A 124 9.52 -5.55 -2.96
C ASP A 124 10.73 -6.30 -3.52
N LEU A 125 11.45 -5.72 -4.49
CA LEU A 125 12.60 -6.35 -5.16
C LEU A 125 13.97 -5.92 -4.64
N TRP A 126 14.03 -5.02 -3.66
CA TRP A 126 15.31 -4.63 -3.07
C TRP A 126 15.92 -5.77 -2.24
N CYS A 127 17.16 -6.15 -2.54
CA CYS A 127 17.86 -7.20 -1.78
C CYS A 127 18.64 -6.67 -0.56
N ARG A 128 18.57 -5.36 -0.26
CA ARG A 128 19.45 -4.70 0.73
C ARG A 128 19.26 -5.19 2.18
N ARG A 129 18.03 -5.39 2.66
CA ARG A 129 17.75 -5.85 4.03
C ARG A 129 17.93 -7.35 4.22
N GLU A 130 17.90 -8.12 3.14
CA GLU A 130 18.01 -9.59 3.20
C GLU A 130 19.44 -10.08 2.91
N GLY A 131 20.39 -9.15 2.73
CA GLY A 131 21.80 -9.46 2.56
C GLY A 131 22.06 -10.35 1.33
N GLN A 132 22.79 -11.44 1.54
CA GLN A 132 23.21 -12.38 0.48
C GLN A 132 22.19 -13.53 0.26
N ASN A 133 20.95 -13.40 0.76
CA ASN A 133 19.93 -14.45 0.65
C ASN A 133 19.37 -14.63 -0.79
N TYR A 134 19.66 -13.67 -1.66
CA TYR A 134 19.28 -13.67 -3.06
C TYR A 134 20.50 -13.27 -3.88
N VAL A 135 20.69 -13.95 -5.01
CA VAL A 135 21.71 -13.64 -6.01
C VAL A 135 21.41 -12.28 -6.64
N ASP A 136 20.15 -12.01 -6.98
CA ASP A 136 19.70 -10.76 -7.58
C ASP A 136 18.20 -10.50 -7.36
N SER A 137 17.72 -9.38 -7.92
CA SER A 137 16.32 -8.96 -7.83
C SER A 137 15.35 -9.87 -8.61
N LEU A 138 15.83 -10.57 -9.64
CA LEU A 138 15.02 -11.49 -10.45
C LEU A 138 14.75 -12.79 -9.70
N GLU A 139 15.74 -13.32 -8.99
CA GLU A 139 15.54 -14.46 -8.08
C GLU A 139 14.50 -14.11 -7.00
N LYS A 140 14.63 -12.93 -6.40
CA LYS A 140 13.67 -12.45 -5.41
C LYS A 140 12.27 -12.30 -5.98
N PHE A 141 12.14 -11.69 -7.16
CA PHE A 141 10.88 -11.57 -7.88
C PHE A 141 10.20 -12.93 -8.06
N ASN A 142 10.94 -13.93 -8.55
CA ASN A 142 10.40 -15.28 -8.73
C ASN A 142 9.96 -15.91 -7.41
N LYS A 143 10.74 -15.75 -6.32
CA LYS A 143 10.37 -16.23 -4.98
C LYS A 143 9.09 -15.56 -4.46
N LEU A 144 8.88 -14.27 -4.73
CA LEU A 144 7.63 -13.57 -4.37
C LEU A 144 6.43 -14.11 -5.16
N LEU A 145 6.57 -14.36 -6.46
CA LEU A 145 5.50 -14.97 -7.26
C LEU A 145 5.16 -16.38 -6.78
N ASP A 146 6.17 -17.19 -6.44
CA ASP A 146 5.99 -18.52 -5.86
C ASP A 146 5.32 -18.47 -4.49
N ALA A 147 5.66 -17.47 -3.67
CA ALA A 147 4.97 -17.18 -2.41
C ALA A 147 3.49 -16.87 -2.65
N CYS A 148 3.17 -15.92 -3.54
CA CYS A 148 1.80 -15.56 -3.91
C CYS A 148 1.00 -16.79 -4.36
N LYS A 149 1.57 -17.59 -5.27
CA LYS A 149 0.93 -18.82 -5.76
C LYS A 149 0.61 -19.80 -4.63
N ARG A 150 1.54 -20.00 -3.68
CA ARG A 150 1.36 -20.92 -2.55
C ARG A 150 0.26 -20.48 -1.59
N ILE A 151 0.13 -19.18 -1.35
CA ILE A 151 -0.87 -18.63 -0.43
C ILE A 151 -2.19 -18.29 -1.14
N GLY A 152 -2.29 -18.46 -2.47
CA GLY A 152 -3.51 -18.18 -3.22
C GLY A 152 -3.76 -16.70 -3.50
N VAL A 153 -2.68 -15.91 -3.63
CA VAL A 153 -2.71 -14.54 -4.15
C VAL A 153 -2.49 -14.59 -5.67
N GLU A 154 -3.35 -13.90 -6.40
CA GLU A 154 -3.38 -13.87 -7.85
C GLU A 154 -2.34 -12.91 -8.42
N THR A 155 -1.57 -13.40 -9.38
CA THR A 155 -0.55 -12.62 -10.11
C THR A 155 -0.74 -12.72 -11.63
N ASN A 156 -1.75 -13.49 -12.07
CA ASN A 156 -2.10 -13.70 -13.47
C ASN A 156 -3.44 -13.04 -13.80
N PRO A 157 -3.75 -12.83 -15.09
CA PRO A 157 -5.06 -12.35 -15.52
C PRO A 157 -6.19 -13.29 -15.07
N MET A 158 -7.29 -12.72 -14.59
CA MET A 158 -8.48 -13.47 -14.16
C MET A 158 -9.75 -12.67 -14.47
N VAL A 159 -10.84 -13.39 -14.74
CA VAL A 159 -12.19 -12.82 -14.87
C VAL A 159 -13.02 -13.21 -13.66
N ILE A 160 -13.61 -12.23 -12.99
CA ILE A 160 -14.51 -12.40 -11.85
C ILE A 160 -15.88 -11.85 -12.24
N GLY A 161 -16.84 -12.74 -12.53
CA GLY A 161 -18.12 -12.35 -13.10
C GLY A 161 -17.93 -11.67 -14.47
N ALA A 162 -18.28 -10.39 -14.56
CA ALA A 162 -18.09 -9.58 -15.77
C ALA A 162 -16.81 -8.70 -15.72
N LEU A 163 -16.03 -8.75 -14.65
CA LEU A 163 -14.83 -7.94 -14.44
C LEU A 163 -13.57 -8.72 -14.84
N GLY A 164 -12.78 -8.20 -15.78
CA GLY A 164 -11.44 -8.71 -16.10
C GLY A 164 -10.36 -7.91 -15.36
N ILE A 165 -9.47 -8.61 -14.65
CA ILE A 165 -8.32 -8.01 -13.96
C ILE A 165 -7.04 -8.58 -14.58
N ILE A 166 -6.11 -7.69 -14.94
CA ILE A 166 -4.84 -8.04 -15.58
C ILE A 166 -3.71 -7.38 -14.79
N PRO A 167 -3.04 -8.10 -13.87
CA PRO A 167 -1.82 -7.62 -13.23
C PRO A 167 -0.72 -7.42 -14.28
N LEU A 168 -0.05 -6.26 -14.27
CA LEU A 168 1.00 -5.94 -15.23
C LEU A 168 2.32 -5.73 -14.51
N PHE A 169 3.34 -6.51 -14.86
CA PHE A 169 4.70 -6.34 -14.37
C PHE A 169 5.44 -5.35 -15.27
N SER A 170 5.11 -4.07 -15.12
CA SER A 170 5.67 -2.98 -15.91
C SER A 170 6.73 -2.23 -15.12
N TRP A 171 7.96 -2.24 -15.61
CA TRP A 171 9.08 -1.50 -15.02
C TRP A 171 9.32 -0.19 -15.77
N TYR A 172 10.01 0.73 -15.11
CA TYR A 172 10.45 1.98 -15.70
C TYR A 172 11.51 1.73 -16.76
N HIS A 173 11.50 2.59 -17.79
CA HIS A 173 12.52 2.63 -18.83
C HIS A 173 13.34 3.91 -18.67
N GLU A 174 14.65 3.82 -18.85
CA GLU A 174 15.58 4.96 -18.71
C GLU A 174 15.17 6.19 -19.54
N SER A 175 14.48 5.99 -20.66
CA SER A 175 14.01 7.09 -21.52
C SER A 175 13.00 8.04 -20.85
N PHE A 176 12.42 7.63 -19.73
CA PHE A 176 11.54 8.47 -18.92
C PHE A 176 12.31 9.36 -17.94
N ASP A 177 13.58 9.06 -17.68
CA ASP A 177 14.46 9.90 -16.88
C ASP A 177 15.07 11.00 -17.76
N LYS A 178 14.42 12.17 -17.75
CA LYS A 178 14.81 13.35 -18.55
C LYS A 178 15.32 14.50 -17.68
N GLU A 179 15.32 14.32 -16.37
CA GLU A 179 15.76 15.36 -15.45
C GLU A 179 17.28 15.44 -15.44
N LYS A 180 17.81 16.59 -15.03
CA LYS A 180 19.27 16.75 -14.91
C LYS A 180 19.72 16.07 -13.62
N ASP A 181 20.82 15.34 -13.69
CA ASP A 181 21.47 14.78 -12.51
C ASP A 181 21.67 15.84 -11.43
N ILE A 182 21.29 15.50 -10.20
CA ILE A 182 21.51 16.36 -9.04
C ILE A 182 22.99 16.27 -8.67
N THR A 183 23.76 17.28 -9.07
CA THR A 183 25.18 17.40 -8.73
C THR A 183 25.35 17.71 -7.24
N GLY A 184 26.30 17.04 -6.57
CA GLY A 184 26.67 17.32 -5.17
C GLY A 184 26.10 16.35 -4.13
N TYR A 185 25.21 15.43 -4.53
CA TYR A 185 24.76 14.31 -3.70
C TYR A 185 25.10 12.99 -4.39
N ARG A 186 25.54 11.99 -3.62
CA ARG A 186 25.79 10.64 -4.15
C ARG A 186 24.46 9.89 -4.26
N ILE A 187 23.72 10.16 -5.32
CA ILE A 187 22.52 9.39 -5.67
C ILE A 187 23.00 8.15 -6.44
N PRO A 188 22.66 6.92 -6.02
CA PRO A 188 22.97 5.73 -6.80
C PRO A 188 22.37 5.87 -8.20
N SER A 189 23.13 5.53 -9.25
CA SER A 189 22.62 5.61 -10.62
C SER A 189 21.44 4.66 -10.84
N LEU A 190 20.59 4.97 -11.83
CA LEU A 190 19.46 4.12 -12.22
C LEU A 190 19.90 2.68 -12.54
N GLU A 191 21.13 2.49 -13.04
CA GLU A 191 21.77 1.19 -13.27
C GLU A 191 21.96 0.36 -11.99
N MET A 192 22.21 1.00 -10.84
CA MET A 192 22.31 0.30 -9.54
C MET A 192 20.95 -0.16 -9.02
N VAL A 193 19.86 0.52 -9.42
CA VAL A 193 18.49 0.21 -9.02
C VAL A 193 17.83 -0.76 -10.01
N THR A 194 18.30 -0.78 -11.26
CA THR A 194 17.72 -1.54 -12.37
C THR A 194 18.67 -2.66 -12.81
N ILE A 195 18.99 -3.60 -11.91
CA ILE A 195 19.63 -4.87 -12.29
C ILE A 195 18.55 -5.84 -12.81
N LEU A 196 17.75 -5.41 -13.79
CA LEU A 196 16.64 -6.23 -14.31
C LEU A 196 16.67 -6.49 -15.81
N LEU A 197 17.50 -5.80 -16.62
CA LEU A 197 17.34 -5.86 -18.09
C LEU A 197 18.64 -5.95 -18.92
N ASN A 198 19.78 -6.35 -18.35
CA ASN A 198 21.02 -6.56 -19.11
C ASN A 198 21.58 -7.99 -18.96
N SER A 199 20.78 -9.01 -19.28
CA SER A 199 21.25 -10.39 -19.49
C SER A 199 20.43 -11.09 -20.56
#